data_AF-A0A256YGD6-F1
#
_entry.id   AF-A0A256YGD6-F1
#
_cell.length_a   1.000
_cell.length_b   1.000
_cell.length_c   1.000
_cell.angle_alpha   90.00
_cell.angle_beta   90.00
_cell.angle_gamma   90.00
#
_symmetry.space_group_name_H-M   'P 1'
#
loop_
_entity.id
_entity.type
_entity.pdbx_description
1 polymer ?
#
loop_
_entity_poly.entity_id
_entity_poly.type
_entity_poly.pdbx_seq_one_letter_code
_entity_poly.pdbx_strand_id
1 'polypeptide(L)'
;MKRLVVGIPSSILSVEHGLLLKTMRVYQVIRFSSIYSVSEIIVYRDPFTRDKEHNRYSRLFKKIHRYLTTPPYLRKKIVPLDKDLRFIGVVPPLRLEIYNVSSTGFIGEKRLGLLISRNGRLYVDLGLDRLFEVVDQSRCNDELVYVVIQSLDPPKARCLDEKDNAVIIYTSGTTGQQKGVMLTYKNLGFPIMT
;
A
#
# COMPACT_ATOMS: atom_id res chain seq x y z
N MET A 1 -18.31 5.47 -7.70
CA MET A 1 -18.19 4.68 -6.45
C MET A 1 -18.42 5.58 -5.24
N LYS A 2 -19.01 5.07 -4.16
CA LYS A 2 -19.16 5.83 -2.91
C LYS A 2 -17.85 5.78 -2.10
N ARG A 3 -17.37 6.94 -1.65
CA ARG A 3 -16.19 7.06 -0.75
C ARG A 3 -16.58 6.50 0.63
N LEU A 4 -15.92 5.44 1.08
CA LEU A 4 -16.11 4.86 2.40
C LEU A 4 -14.93 5.23 3.30
N VAL A 5 -15.21 5.92 4.41
CA VAL A 5 -14.20 6.37 5.38
C VAL A 5 -14.51 5.72 6.72
N VAL A 6 -13.50 5.17 7.39
CA VAL A 6 -13.66 4.51 8.69
C VAL A 6 -12.86 5.27 9.76
N GLY A 7 -13.56 5.73 10.80
CA GLY A 7 -12.95 6.32 11.99
C GLY A 7 -12.70 5.25 13.06
N ILE A 8 -11.48 5.17 13.60
CA ILE A 8 -11.10 4.20 14.63
C ILE A 8 -10.37 4.93 15.76
N PRO A 9 -10.78 4.75 17.02
CA PRO A 9 -10.06 5.36 18.12
C PRO A 9 -8.72 4.66 18.31
N SER A 10 -7.65 5.43 18.49
CA SER A 10 -6.31 4.89 18.75
C SER A 10 -6.24 4.01 20.01
N SER A 11 -7.18 4.19 20.96
CA SER A 11 -7.34 3.37 22.16
C SER A 11 -7.75 1.93 21.90
N ILE A 12 -8.12 1.53 20.68
CA ILE A 12 -8.28 0.09 20.36
C ILE A 12 -7.01 -0.73 20.66
N LEU A 13 -5.85 -0.06 20.76
CA LEU A 13 -4.57 -0.68 21.12
C LEU A 13 -4.26 -0.64 22.62
N SER A 14 -5.04 0.08 23.44
CA SER A 14 -4.78 0.20 24.89
C SER A 14 -5.10 -1.10 25.62
N VAL A 15 -6.14 -1.83 25.16
CA VAL A 15 -6.58 -3.11 25.73
C VAL A 15 -5.66 -4.28 25.39
N GLU A 16 -4.81 -4.14 24.37
CA GLU A 16 -3.95 -5.22 23.89
C GLU A 16 -2.63 -5.28 24.66
N HIS A 17 -2.25 -6.47 25.16
CA HIS A 17 -0.98 -6.65 25.86
C HIS A 17 0.22 -6.78 24.91
N GLY A 18 1.31 -6.06 25.22
CA GLY A 18 2.55 -6.14 24.44
C GLY A 18 2.45 -5.52 23.04
N LEU A 19 3.48 -5.75 22.20
CA LEU A 19 3.52 -5.25 20.83
C LEU A 19 2.89 -6.23 19.83
N LEU A 20 3.09 -7.55 20.03
CA LEU A 20 2.54 -8.58 19.14
C LEU A 20 1.03 -8.47 18.97
N LEU A 21 0.28 -8.40 20.08
CA LEU A 21 -1.19 -8.30 20.02
C LEU A 21 -1.65 -6.97 19.41
N LYS A 22 -0.96 -5.86 19.71
CA LYS A 22 -1.21 -4.58 19.03
C LYS A 22 -0.98 -4.68 17.53
N THR A 23 0.09 -5.34 17.08
CA THR A 23 0.37 -5.56 15.67
C THR A 23 -0.74 -6.38 15.00
N MET A 24 -1.20 -7.46 15.64
CA MET A 24 -2.31 -8.27 15.16
C MET A 24 -3.61 -7.46 15.06
N ARG A 25 -3.90 -6.61 16.04
CA ARG A 25 -5.10 -5.76 16.06
C ARG A 25 -5.07 -4.72 14.93
N VAL A 26 -3.95 -4.02 14.74
CA VAL A 26 -3.78 -3.09 13.62
C VAL A 26 -3.90 -3.82 12.28
N TYR A 27 -3.30 -5.00 12.17
CA TYR A 27 -3.42 -5.83 10.97
C TYR A 27 -4.86 -6.18 10.63
N GLN A 28 -5.66 -6.61 11.61
CA GLN A 28 -7.08 -6.92 11.41
C GLN A 28 -7.83 -5.72 10.84
N VAL A 29 -7.65 -4.54 11.43
CA VAL A 29 -8.25 -3.28 10.96
C VAL A 29 -7.91 -3.02 9.49
N ILE A 30 -6.63 -3.09 9.12
CA ILE A 30 -6.16 -2.82 7.76
C ILE A 30 -6.67 -3.88 6.78
N ARG A 31 -6.66 -5.16 7.18
CA ARG A 31 -7.15 -6.27 6.36
C ARG A 31 -8.63 -6.12 6.04
N PHE A 32 -9.47 -5.87 7.05
CA PHE A 32 -10.90 -5.66 6.82
C PHE A 32 -11.15 -4.41 5.97
N SER A 33 -10.43 -3.32 6.23
CA SER A 33 -10.52 -2.10 5.43
C SER A 33 -10.18 -2.36 3.95
N SER A 34 -9.17 -3.20 3.68
CA SER A 34 -8.80 -3.61 2.33
C SER A 34 -9.88 -4.48 1.66
N ILE A 35 -10.45 -5.45 2.40
CA ILE A 35 -11.52 -6.34 1.90
C ILE A 35 -12.76 -5.53 1.50
N TYR A 36 -13.16 -4.57 2.33
CA TYR A 36 -14.35 -3.75 2.10
C TYR A 36 -14.07 -2.49 1.28
N SER A 37 -12.88 -2.37 0.68
CA SER A 37 -12.52 -1.25 -0.20
C SER A 37 -12.72 0.12 0.46
N VAL A 38 -12.36 0.20 1.75
CA VAL A 38 -12.34 1.46 2.50
C VAL A 38 -11.33 2.40 1.85
N SER A 39 -11.78 3.60 1.52
CA SER A 39 -10.94 4.60 0.86
C SER A 39 -9.97 5.31 1.80
N GLU A 40 -10.26 5.30 3.10
CA GLU A 40 -9.48 6.03 4.09
C GLU A 40 -9.77 5.54 5.51
N ILE A 41 -8.72 5.43 6.33
CA ILE A 41 -8.84 5.15 7.76
C ILE A 41 -8.38 6.39 8.54
N ILE A 42 -9.25 6.89 9.41
CA ILE A 42 -8.94 8.00 10.32
C ILE A 42 -8.71 7.43 11.71
N VAL A 43 -7.49 7.54 12.22
CA VAL A 43 -7.16 7.13 13.58
C VAL A 43 -7.27 8.33 14.51
N TYR A 44 -8.33 8.41 15.31
CA TYR A 44 -8.61 9.59 16.14
C TYR A 44 -8.29 9.36 17.63
N ARG A 45 -8.17 10.46 18.37
CA ARG A 45 -8.03 10.45 19.84
C ARG A 45 -9.41 10.54 20.49
N ASP A 46 -9.75 9.58 21.34
CA ASP A 46 -10.93 9.69 22.21
C ASP A 46 -10.62 10.51 23.48
N PRO A 47 -11.64 11.05 24.17
CA PRO A 47 -11.45 11.96 25.32
C PRO A 47 -10.60 11.39 26.46
N PHE A 48 -10.59 10.07 26.65
CA PHE A 48 -9.92 9.40 27.77
C PHE A 48 -8.49 8.99 27.45
N THR A 49 -8.08 9.05 26.18
CA THR A 49 -6.71 8.72 25.76
C THR A 49 -5.80 9.93 25.86
N ARG A 50 -4.69 9.79 26.58
CA ARG A 50 -3.65 10.82 26.68
C ARG A 50 -2.97 11.04 25.33
N ASP A 51 -2.55 12.27 25.04
CA ASP A 51 -1.91 12.62 23.76
C ASP A 51 -0.66 11.77 23.47
N LYS A 52 0.14 11.50 24.50
CA LYS A 52 1.34 10.65 24.37
C LYS A 52 1.01 9.23 23.91
N GLU A 53 -0.11 8.67 24.38
CA GLU A 53 -0.58 7.33 24.01
C GLU A 53 -1.15 7.33 22.60
N HIS A 54 -2.04 8.29 22.30
CA HIS A 54 -2.56 8.50 20.95
C HIS A 54 -1.43 8.60 19.93
N ASN A 55 -0.46 9.50 20.14
CA ASN A 55 0.69 9.70 19.25
C ASN A 55 1.54 8.43 19.09
N ARG A 56 1.65 7.60 20.13
CA ARG A 56 2.36 6.31 20.03
C ARG A 56 1.58 5.30 19.19
N TYR A 57 0.28 5.17 19.43
CA TYR A 57 -0.59 4.24 18.70
C TYR A 57 -0.78 4.64 17.23
N SER A 58 -1.01 5.93 16.97
CA SER A 58 -1.08 6.50 15.62
C SER A 58 0.20 6.25 14.82
N ARG A 59 1.38 6.39 15.44
CA ARG A 59 2.66 6.02 14.80
C ARG A 59 2.75 4.53 14.50
N LEU A 60 2.31 3.66 15.42
CA LEU A 60 2.31 2.22 15.21
C LEU A 60 1.38 1.83 14.05
N PHE A 61 0.17 2.41 14.01
CA PHE A 61 -0.78 2.27 12.90
C PHE A 61 -0.14 2.67 11.57
N LYS A 62 0.43 3.87 11.48
CA LYS A 62 1.10 4.38 10.28
C LYS A 62 2.23 3.46 9.80
N LYS A 63 3.09 2.99 10.71
CA LYS A 63 4.21 2.09 10.37
C LYS A 63 3.72 0.74 9.84
N ILE A 64 2.78 0.10 10.52
CA ILE A 64 2.24 -1.20 10.12
C ILE A 64 1.50 -1.08 8.79
N HIS A 65 0.68 -0.03 8.64
CA HIS A 65 0.01 0.27 7.39
C HIS A 65 0.98 0.44 6.24
N ARG A 66 1.98 1.32 6.39
CA ARG A 66 3.03 1.52 5.38
C ARG A 66 3.69 0.20 5.01
N TYR A 67 4.01 -0.66 5.98
CA TYR A 67 4.60 -1.98 5.70
C TYR A 67 3.67 -2.86 4.85
N LEU A 68 2.39 -2.95 5.22
CA LEU A 68 1.42 -3.84 4.58
C LEU A 68 1.00 -3.35 3.18
N THR A 69 0.93 -2.05 2.96
CA THR A 69 0.59 -1.44 1.67
C THR A 69 1.81 -1.19 0.78
N THR A 70 3.04 -1.37 1.29
CA THR A 70 4.23 -1.36 0.43
C THR A 70 4.35 -2.69 -0.33
N PRO A 71 4.49 -2.66 -1.67
CA PRO A 71 4.71 -3.87 -2.47
C PRO A 71 5.89 -4.70 -1.92
N PRO A 72 5.78 -6.04 -1.84
CA PRO A 72 6.85 -6.88 -1.29
C PRO A 72 8.23 -6.64 -1.94
N TYR A 73 8.26 -6.39 -3.24
CA TYR A 73 9.48 -6.17 -4.02
C TYR A 73 10.14 -4.79 -3.80
N LEU A 74 9.42 -3.81 -3.23
CA LEU A 74 9.98 -2.50 -2.85
C LEU A 74 10.22 -2.36 -1.35
N ARG A 75 9.68 -3.28 -0.55
CA ARG A 75 9.60 -3.14 0.91
C ARG A 75 10.96 -2.96 1.57
N LYS A 76 12.00 -3.66 1.12
CA LYS A 76 13.37 -3.52 1.65
C LYS A 76 13.97 -2.13 1.42
N LYS A 77 13.51 -1.40 0.39
CA LYS A 77 14.00 -0.06 0.03
C LYS A 77 13.23 1.04 0.79
N ILE A 78 11.92 0.86 0.93
CA ILE A 78 11.01 1.89 1.45
C ILE A 78 10.81 1.80 2.97
N VAL A 79 10.83 0.59 3.52
CA VAL A 79 10.51 0.36 4.94
C VAL A 79 11.79 -0.01 5.69
N PRO A 80 12.33 0.91 6.51
CA PRO A 80 13.55 0.65 7.27
C PRO A 80 13.31 -0.39 8.37
N LEU A 81 14.40 -0.96 8.88
CA LEU A 81 14.35 -1.80 10.07
C LEU A 81 13.84 -0.97 11.27
N ASP A 82 12.77 -1.44 11.88
CA ASP A 82 12.09 -0.71 12.96
C ASP A 82 11.66 -1.67 14.08
N LYS A 83 11.98 -1.32 15.32
CA LYS A 83 11.64 -2.10 16.52
C LYS A 83 10.13 -2.29 16.72
N ASP A 84 9.32 -1.36 16.21
CA ASP A 84 7.87 -1.41 16.27
C ASP A 84 7.29 -2.40 15.23
N LEU A 85 8.09 -2.80 14.24
CA LEU A 85 7.72 -3.75 13.18
C LEU A 85 8.30 -5.15 13.40
N ARG A 86 8.99 -5.42 14.51
CA ARG A 86 9.66 -6.73 14.74
C ARG A 86 8.74 -7.96 14.66
N PHE A 87 7.44 -7.79 14.92
CA PHE A 87 6.44 -8.87 14.85
C PHE A 87 5.62 -8.87 13.56
N ILE A 88 5.91 -7.97 12.61
CA ILE A 88 5.10 -7.85 11.39
C ILE A 88 5.20 -9.08 10.48
N GLY A 89 6.26 -9.88 10.61
CA GLY A 89 6.40 -11.14 9.86
C GLY A 89 5.38 -12.21 10.28
N VAL A 90 4.74 -12.07 11.44
CA VAL A 90 3.74 -13.01 11.95
C VAL A 90 2.37 -12.81 11.28
N VAL A 91 2.07 -11.59 10.80
CA VAL A 91 0.76 -11.32 10.20
C VAL A 91 0.69 -11.83 8.75
N PRO A 92 -0.44 -12.42 8.31
CA PRO A 92 -0.58 -12.85 6.93
C PRO A 92 -0.54 -11.66 5.94
N PRO A 93 -0.04 -11.83 4.71
CA PRO A 93 -0.04 -10.75 3.73
C PRO A 93 -1.46 -10.32 3.32
N LEU A 94 -1.60 -9.07 2.85
CA LEU A 94 -2.86 -8.56 2.29
C LEU A 94 -3.26 -9.22 0.96
N ARG A 95 -2.28 -9.82 0.24
CA ARG A 95 -2.49 -10.50 -1.06
C ARG A 95 -3.30 -9.65 -2.06
N LEU A 96 -2.85 -8.42 -2.30
CA LEU A 96 -3.45 -7.56 -3.33
C LEU A 96 -2.93 -7.98 -4.71
N GLU A 97 -3.82 -8.12 -5.68
CA GLU A 97 -3.48 -8.59 -7.05
C GLU A 97 -2.46 -7.69 -7.74
N ILE A 98 -2.47 -6.39 -7.44
CA ILE A 98 -1.46 -5.42 -7.91
C ILE A 98 -0.01 -5.74 -7.51
N TYR A 99 0.19 -6.64 -6.55
CA TYR A 99 1.52 -7.10 -6.13
C TYR A 99 1.93 -8.40 -6.84
N ASN A 100 1.01 -9.02 -7.57
CA ASN A 100 1.25 -10.20 -8.39
C ASN A 100 1.79 -9.76 -9.76
N VAL A 101 3.10 -9.60 -9.83
CA VAL A 101 3.82 -9.10 -11.00
C VAL A 101 4.91 -10.08 -11.40
N SER A 102 5.25 -10.09 -12.69
CA SER A 102 6.33 -10.94 -13.21
C SER A 102 7.68 -10.54 -12.62
N SER A 103 8.55 -11.54 -12.48
CA SER A 103 9.91 -11.38 -11.97
C SER A 103 10.83 -10.64 -12.95
N THR A 104 10.55 -10.69 -14.25
CA THR A 104 11.38 -10.09 -15.30
C THR A 104 10.80 -8.81 -15.90
N GLY A 105 9.49 -8.59 -15.76
CA GLY A 105 8.77 -7.55 -16.48
C GLY A 105 8.51 -7.92 -17.95
N PHE A 106 7.43 -7.37 -18.49
CA PHE A 106 7.12 -7.41 -19.93
C PHE A 106 6.45 -6.12 -20.38
N ILE A 107 6.49 -5.81 -21.68
CA ILE A 107 5.88 -4.61 -22.23
C ILE A 107 4.35 -4.66 -22.01
N GLY A 108 3.80 -3.61 -21.43
CA GLY A 108 2.38 -3.54 -21.05
C GLY A 108 2.09 -4.00 -19.63
N GLU A 109 3.04 -4.60 -18.91
CA GLU A 109 2.86 -4.92 -17.49
C GLU A 109 2.65 -3.64 -16.68
N LYS A 110 1.65 -3.68 -15.78
CA LYS A 110 1.35 -2.60 -14.85
C LYS A 110 1.85 -2.99 -13.46
N ARG A 111 2.55 -2.08 -12.79
CA ARG A 111 3.05 -2.32 -11.43
C ARG A 111 3.30 -1.02 -10.68
N LEU A 112 3.30 -1.11 -9.35
CA LEU A 112 3.77 -0.02 -8.50
C LEU A 112 5.29 0.12 -8.58
N GLY A 113 5.75 1.35 -8.61
CA GLY A 113 7.16 1.69 -8.67
C GLY A 113 7.51 2.83 -7.72
N LEU A 114 8.75 2.81 -7.23
CA LEU A 114 9.32 3.89 -6.43
C LEU A 114 9.96 4.92 -7.38
N LEU A 115 9.49 6.16 -7.32
CA LEU A 115 10.03 7.25 -8.13
C LEU A 115 11.40 7.70 -7.60
N ILE A 116 12.37 7.84 -8.50
CA ILE A 116 13.76 8.20 -8.18
C ILE A 116 14.21 9.29 -9.15
N SER A 117 14.68 10.42 -8.60
CA SER A 117 15.30 11.48 -9.40
C SER A 117 16.81 11.28 -9.48
N ARG A 118 17.38 11.33 -10.70
CA ARG A 118 18.83 11.28 -10.95
C ARG A 118 19.19 12.25 -12.07
N ASN A 119 20.13 13.17 -11.82
CA ASN A 119 20.66 14.11 -12.81
C ASN A 119 19.57 14.88 -13.60
N GLY A 120 18.50 15.31 -12.92
CA GLY A 120 17.37 16.03 -13.54
C GLY A 120 16.41 15.15 -14.35
N ARG A 121 16.61 13.83 -14.37
CA ARG A 121 15.70 12.86 -15.00
C ARG A 121 14.99 12.01 -13.95
N LEU A 122 13.74 11.64 -14.25
CA LEU A 122 12.97 10.75 -13.41
C LEU A 122 13.10 9.31 -13.89
N TYR A 123 13.33 8.43 -12.93
CA TYR A 123 13.35 7.00 -13.08
C TYR A 123 12.36 6.37 -12.12
N VAL A 124 11.95 5.15 -12.41
CA VAL A 124 11.12 4.35 -11.53
C VAL A 124 11.78 3.00 -11.27
N ASP A 125 11.85 2.65 -9.99
CA ASP A 125 12.32 1.35 -9.52
C ASP A 125 11.11 0.42 -9.39
N LEU A 126 11.08 -0.61 -10.22
CA LEU A 126 9.98 -1.55 -10.30
C LEU A 126 10.24 -2.82 -9.49
N GLY A 127 11.33 -2.88 -8.71
CA GLY A 127 11.81 -4.11 -8.09
C GLY A 127 12.42 -5.10 -9.09
N LEU A 128 12.85 -4.59 -10.26
CA LEU A 128 13.62 -5.32 -11.26
C LEU A 128 15.11 -4.98 -11.10
N ASP A 129 15.96 -5.62 -11.90
CA ASP A 129 17.42 -5.43 -11.92
C ASP A 129 17.89 -4.07 -12.48
N ARG A 130 16.96 -3.28 -13.02
CA ARG A 130 17.22 -1.98 -13.66
C ARG A 130 16.14 -0.96 -13.34
N LEU A 131 16.50 0.32 -13.51
CA LEU A 131 15.60 1.45 -13.41
C LEU A 131 14.98 1.76 -14.77
N PHE A 132 13.72 2.19 -14.77
CA PHE A 132 12.99 2.55 -15.98
C PHE A 132 12.88 4.07 -16.07
N GLU A 133 13.32 4.67 -17.17
CA GLU A 133 13.18 6.10 -17.40
C GLU A 133 11.71 6.47 -17.61
N VAL A 134 11.26 7.54 -16.97
CA VAL A 134 9.89 8.03 -17.08
C VAL A 134 9.76 8.88 -18.34
N VAL A 135 8.92 8.45 -19.29
CA VAL A 135 8.74 9.14 -20.58
C VAL A 135 7.88 10.40 -20.46
N ASP A 136 6.91 10.42 -19.55
CA ASP A 136 6.05 11.57 -19.26
C ASP A 136 5.99 11.81 -17.75
N GLN A 137 6.63 12.91 -17.32
CA GLN A 137 6.80 13.26 -15.91
C GLN A 137 5.55 13.94 -15.31
N SER A 138 4.63 14.43 -16.15
CA SER A 138 3.48 15.24 -15.70
C SER A 138 2.52 14.51 -14.76
N ARG A 139 2.59 13.17 -14.74
CA ARG A 139 1.70 12.28 -13.98
C ARG A 139 2.40 11.55 -12.83
N CYS A 140 3.66 11.87 -12.54
CA CYS A 140 4.44 11.19 -11.51
C CYS A 140 4.68 12.12 -10.30
N ASN A 141 3.65 12.30 -9.47
CA ASN A 141 3.66 13.30 -8.40
C ASN A 141 3.95 12.74 -7.00
N ASP A 142 3.93 11.41 -6.86
CA ASP A 142 4.07 10.72 -5.58
C ASP A 142 5.36 9.89 -5.52
N GLU A 143 5.79 9.56 -4.29
CA GLU A 143 6.95 8.67 -4.07
C GLU A 143 6.69 7.27 -4.68
N LEU A 144 5.47 6.76 -4.53
CA LEU A 144 5.01 5.50 -5.11
C LEU A 144 4.02 5.79 -6.23
N VAL A 145 4.36 5.38 -7.45
CA VAL A 145 3.57 5.63 -8.65
C VAL A 145 3.18 4.31 -9.33
N TYR A 146 1.97 4.25 -9.88
CA TYR A 146 1.62 3.17 -10.80
C TYR A 146 2.17 3.48 -12.18
N VAL A 147 2.82 2.50 -12.78
CA VAL A 147 3.36 2.66 -14.13
C VAL A 147 2.97 1.49 -15.01
N VAL A 148 3.02 1.73 -16.31
CA VAL A 148 3.05 0.69 -17.34
C VAL A 148 4.44 0.65 -17.98
N ILE A 149 5.00 -0.55 -18.14
CA ILE A 149 6.26 -0.75 -18.86
C ILE A 149 6.01 -0.52 -20.36
N GLN A 150 6.75 0.42 -20.96
CA GLN A 150 6.64 0.75 -22.38
C GLN A 150 7.75 0.11 -23.22
N SER A 151 8.95 0.00 -22.66
CA SER A 151 10.07 -0.67 -23.30
C SER A 151 10.95 -1.32 -22.23
N LEU A 152 11.56 -2.45 -22.58
CA LEU A 152 12.58 -3.11 -21.75
C LEU A 152 13.99 -2.66 -22.14
N ASP A 153 14.19 -2.25 -23.40
CA ASP A 153 15.48 -1.79 -23.91
C ASP A 153 15.28 -0.67 -24.97
N PRO A 154 15.65 0.59 -24.69
CA PRO A 154 16.04 1.09 -23.37
C PRO A 154 14.86 0.99 -22.39
N PRO A 155 15.09 0.77 -21.08
CA PRO A 155 14.04 0.57 -20.10
C PRO A 155 13.25 1.86 -19.89
N LYS A 156 11.97 1.85 -20.28
CA LYS A 156 11.07 3.00 -20.22
C LYS A 156 9.72 2.63 -19.63
N ALA A 157 9.19 3.52 -18.81
CA ALA A 157 7.87 3.37 -18.21
C ALA A 157 7.08 4.68 -18.26
N ARG A 158 5.76 4.56 -18.17
CA ARG A 158 4.84 5.70 -18.13
C ARG A 158 3.96 5.63 -16.90
N CYS A 159 3.88 6.71 -16.15
CA CYS A 159 2.94 6.82 -15.03
C CYS A 159 1.49 6.76 -15.50
N LEU A 160 0.69 6.02 -14.73
CA LEU A 160 -0.76 5.94 -14.85
C LEU A 160 -1.40 6.95 -13.91
N ASP A 161 -2.62 7.40 -14.22
CA ASP A 161 -3.35 8.31 -13.33
C ASP A 161 -3.92 7.52 -12.13
N GLU A 162 -3.93 8.11 -10.94
CA GLU A 162 -4.56 7.53 -9.74
C GLU A 162 -6.04 7.18 -9.94
N LYS A 163 -6.70 7.84 -10.91
CA LYS A 163 -8.09 7.62 -11.31
C LYS A 163 -8.28 6.46 -12.30
N ASP A 164 -7.19 5.92 -12.85
CA ASP A 164 -7.28 4.77 -13.74
C ASP A 164 -7.84 3.57 -12.95
N ASN A 165 -8.78 2.87 -13.58
CA ASN A 165 -9.47 1.75 -12.96
C ASN A 165 -8.48 0.60 -12.69
N ALA A 166 -8.47 0.16 -11.44
CA ALA A 166 -7.89 -1.09 -11.00
C ALA A 166 -9.01 -2.07 -10.63
N VAL A 167 -8.74 -3.37 -10.64
CA VAL A 167 -9.74 -4.37 -10.23
C VAL A 167 -9.09 -5.27 -9.21
N ILE A 168 -9.70 -5.39 -8.02
CA ILE A 168 -9.42 -6.54 -7.15
C ILE A 168 -10.31 -7.67 -7.65
N ILE A 169 -9.70 -8.69 -8.22
CA ILE A 169 -10.36 -9.95 -8.53
C ILE A 169 -10.28 -10.80 -7.26
N TYR A 170 -11.42 -11.15 -6.67
CA TYR A 170 -11.48 -12.19 -5.66
C TYR A 170 -12.31 -13.34 -6.22
N THR A 171 -11.66 -14.50 -6.38
CA THR A 171 -12.35 -15.70 -6.80
C THR A 171 -13.08 -16.28 -5.59
N SER A 172 -14.41 -16.33 -5.67
CA SER A 172 -15.24 -17.12 -4.75
C SER A 172 -15.17 -18.57 -5.23
N GLY A 173 -14.39 -19.39 -4.54
CA GLY A 173 -14.16 -20.80 -4.89
C GLY A 173 -15.42 -21.69 -4.92
N THR A 174 -16.60 -21.16 -4.60
CA THR A 174 -17.86 -21.90 -4.56
C THR A 174 -18.80 -21.59 -5.73
N THR A 175 -18.58 -20.52 -6.50
CA THR A 175 -19.57 -20.05 -7.51
C THR A 175 -19.08 -20.06 -8.95
N GLY A 176 -17.81 -20.40 -9.22
CA GLY A 176 -17.25 -20.49 -10.58
C GLY A 176 -17.15 -19.15 -11.35
N GLN A 177 -17.82 -18.09 -10.90
CA GLN A 177 -17.73 -16.75 -11.46
C GLN A 177 -16.69 -15.91 -10.70
N GLN A 178 -15.79 -15.27 -11.46
CA GLN A 178 -14.85 -14.29 -10.92
C GLN A 178 -15.66 -13.07 -10.44
N LYS A 179 -15.49 -12.69 -9.17
CA LYS A 179 -16.10 -11.47 -8.62
C LYS A 179 -15.00 -10.41 -8.53
N GLY A 180 -15.28 -9.24 -9.08
CA GLY A 180 -14.35 -8.12 -9.09
C GLY A 180 -14.99 -6.89 -8.46
N VAL A 181 -14.25 -6.19 -7.60
CA VAL A 181 -14.61 -4.82 -7.23
C VAL A 181 -13.73 -3.89 -8.06
N MET A 182 -14.39 -3.07 -8.88
CA MET A 182 -13.73 -1.97 -9.58
C MET A 182 -13.27 -0.96 -8.54
N LEU A 183 -11.98 -0.69 -8.51
CA LEU A 183 -11.34 0.29 -7.66
C LEU A 183 -10.59 1.26 -8.55
N THR A 184 -10.05 2.33 -7.98
CA THR A 184 -8.96 3.05 -8.62
C THR A 184 -7.65 2.69 -7.95
N TYR A 185 -6.53 2.98 -8.61
CA TYR A 185 -5.20 2.77 -8.03
C TYR A 185 -5.02 3.46 -6.67
N LYS A 186 -5.69 4.61 -6.48
CA LYS A 186 -5.77 5.32 -5.18
C LYS A 186 -6.37 4.48 -4.06
N ASN A 187 -7.41 3.67 -4.35
CA ASN A 187 -8.10 2.89 -3.33
C ASN A 187 -7.28 1.69 -2.82
N LEU A 188 -6.19 1.34 -3.50
CA LEU A 188 -5.36 0.19 -3.15
C LEU A 188 -4.23 0.53 -2.15
N GLY A 189 -3.92 1.81 -1.98
CA GLY A 189 -2.90 2.32 -1.05
C GLY A 189 -3.46 3.25 0.03
N PHE A 190 -4.77 3.13 0.34
CA PHE A 190 -5.57 4.09 1.12
C PHE A 190 -4.79 4.81 2.23
N PRO A 191 -4.83 6.16 2.31
CA PRO A 191 -4.08 6.88 3.33
C PRO A 191 -4.64 6.58 4.73
N ILE A 192 -3.75 6.53 5.73
CA ILE A 192 -4.13 6.68 7.14
C ILE A 192 -3.88 8.12 7.54
N MET A 193 -4.95 8.83 7.85
CA MET A 193 -4.87 10.13 8.51
C MET A 193 -4.90 9.91 10.03
N THR A 194 -3.99 10.57 10.74
CA THR A 194 -3.89 10.56 12.21
C THR A 194 -3.89 11.98 12.71
#